data_AF-A0A4P6JNX4-F1
#
_entry.id   AF-A0A4P6JNX4-F1
#
_cell.length_a   1.000
_cell.length_b   1.000
_cell.length_c   1.000
_cell.angle_alpha   90.00
_cell.angle_beta   90.00
_cell.angle_gamma   90.00
#
_symmetry.space_group_name_H-M   'P 1'
#
loop_
_entity.id
_entity.type
_entity.pdbx_description
1 polymer ?
#
loop_
_entity_poly.entity_id
_entity_poly.type
_entity_poly.pdbx_seq_one_letter_code
_entity_poly.pdbx_strand_id
1 'polypeptide(L)'
;MSIFIRILMRAGQLAGVGALILGLLHWFFHISFIEIHMLFGFLVALALLVAGIVAIFTRGLRVLGIVAIVMTIIVPVFGRTQMLILTGDFHWLIRVAHLLIGAAAVILIERICGQYIESTQKLVAGKEVIQVS
;
A
#
# COMPACT_ATOMS: atom_id res chain seq x y z
N MET A 1 5.63 -19.48 -1.72
CA MET A 1 5.83 -18.01 -1.88
C MET A 1 4.62 -17.30 -2.51
N SER A 2 4.03 -17.81 -3.59
CA SER A 2 2.91 -17.15 -4.30
C SER A 2 1.65 -16.93 -3.44
N ILE A 3 1.26 -17.90 -2.61
CA ILE A 3 0.12 -17.76 -1.68
C ILE A 3 0.35 -16.63 -0.68
N PHE A 4 1.56 -16.55 -0.10
CA PHE A 4 1.92 -15.49 0.84
C PHE A 4 1.77 -14.10 0.21
N ILE A 5 2.28 -13.90 -1.01
CA ILE A 5 2.15 -12.62 -1.72
C ILE A 5 0.69 -12.28 -2.04
N ARG A 6 -0.15 -13.28 -2.36
CA ARG A 6 -1.59 -13.06 -2.55
C ARG A 6 -2.28 -12.64 -1.26
N ILE A 7 -1.96 -13.28 -0.13
CA ILE A 7 -2.50 -12.91 1.18
C ILE A 7 -2.05 -11.49 1.55
N LEU A 8 -0.77 -11.18 1.38
CA LEU A 8 -0.21 -9.84 1.62
C LEU A 8 -0.97 -8.77 0.84
N MET A 9 -1.16 -8.99 -0.47
CA MET A 9 -1.89 -8.08 -1.34
C MET A 9 -3.33 -7.86 -0.88
N ARG A 10 -4.07 -8.94 -0.59
CA ARG A 10 -5.46 -8.86 -0.12
C ARG A 10 -5.57 -8.19 1.24
N ALA A 11 -4.68 -8.50 2.17
CA ALA A 11 -4.63 -7.86 3.48
C ALA A 11 -4.40 -6.35 3.36
N GLY A 12 -3.45 -5.92 2.51
CA GLY A 12 -3.20 -4.51 2.23
C GLY A 12 -4.41 -3.79 1.62
N GLN A 13 -5.11 -4.43 0.67
CA GLN A 13 -6.32 -3.87 0.06
C GLN A 13 -7.48 -3.73 1.05
N LEU A 14 -7.75 -4.76 1.86
CA LEU A 14 -8.79 -4.73 2.88
C LEU A 14 -8.49 -3.68 3.96
N ALA A 15 -7.22 -3.59 4.39
CA ALA A 15 -6.76 -2.56 5.29
C ALA A 15 -6.93 -1.15 4.68
N GLY A 16 -6.64 -0.99 3.38
CA GLY A 16 -6.83 0.26 2.66
C GLY A 16 -8.30 0.69 2.60
N VAL A 17 -9.21 -0.23 2.27
CA VAL A 17 -10.65 0.04 2.24
C VAL A 17 -11.17 0.41 3.63
N GLY A 18 -10.75 -0.31 4.68
CA GLY A 18 -11.13 0.03 6.05
C GLY A 18 -10.62 1.41 6.47
N ALA A 19 -9.35 1.73 6.20
CA ALA A 19 -8.80 3.06 6.48
C ALA A 19 -9.57 4.17 5.72
N LEU A 20 -9.91 3.94 4.45
CA LEU A 20 -10.67 4.88 3.63
C LEU A 20 -12.05 5.15 4.21
N ILE A 21 -12.81 4.10 4.54
CA ILE A 21 -14.15 4.23 5.13
C ILE A 21 -14.08 5.03 6.42
N LEU A 22 -13.16 4.68 7.33
CA LEU A 22 -13.00 5.37 8.61
C LEU A 22 -12.57 6.84 8.44
N GLY A 23 -11.71 7.13 7.45
CA GLY A 23 -11.28 8.49 7.14
C GLY A 23 -12.43 9.34 6.58
N LEU A 24 -13.26 8.78 5.70
CA LEU A 24 -14.44 9.46 5.15
C LEU A 24 -15.53 9.69 6.21
N LEU A 25 -15.76 8.72 7.11
CA LEU A 25 -16.66 8.87 8.25
C LEU A 25 -16.22 10.02 9.16
N HIS A 26 -14.92 10.10 9.45
CA HIS A 26 -14.36 11.19 10.24
C HIS A 26 -14.51 12.54 9.53
N TRP A 27 -14.21 12.59 8.22
CA TRP A 27 -14.23 13.85 7.46
C TRP A 27 -15.65 14.40 7.24
N PHE A 28 -16.59 13.59 6.76
CA PHE A 28 -17.92 14.10 6.37
C PHE A 28 -18.96 14.04 7.49
N PHE A 29 -18.86 13.03 8.37
CA PHE A 29 -19.90 12.74 9.35
C PHE A 29 -19.46 13.04 10.79
N HIS A 30 -18.22 13.49 11.00
CA HIS A 30 -17.63 13.74 12.32
C HIS A 30 -17.66 12.51 13.25
N ILE A 31 -17.80 11.30 12.69
CA ILE A 31 -17.76 10.04 13.42
C ILE A 31 -16.30 9.59 13.48
N SER A 32 -15.70 9.62 14.67
CA SER A 32 -14.26 9.42 14.84
C SER A 32 -13.90 8.07 15.42
N PHE A 33 -13.17 7.27 14.63
CA PHE A 33 -12.50 6.04 15.06
C PHE A 33 -11.00 6.13 14.76
N ILE A 34 -10.36 7.20 15.22
CA ILE A 34 -9.00 7.56 14.80
C ILE A 34 -7.96 6.47 15.09
N GLU A 35 -8.08 5.78 16.22
CA GLU A 35 -7.17 4.70 16.60
C GLU A 35 -7.28 3.50 15.63
N ILE A 36 -8.51 3.14 15.26
CA ILE A 36 -8.77 2.06 14.30
C ILE A 36 -8.32 2.48 12.90
N HIS A 37 -8.56 3.74 12.50
CA HIS A 37 -8.06 4.27 11.23
C HIS A 37 -6.53 4.19 11.17
N MET A 38 -5.83 4.60 12.23
CA MET A 38 -4.37 4.51 12.32
C MET A 38 -3.87 3.06 12.27
N LEU A 39 -4.56 2.12 12.94
CA LEU A 39 -4.24 0.69 12.87
C LEU A 39 -4.32 0.18 11.42
N PHE A 40 -5.42 0.48 10.72
CA PHE A 40 -5.59 0.09 9.32
C PHE A 40 -4.55 0.76 8.42
N GLY A 41 -4.25 2.05 8.63
CA GLY A 41 -3.18 2.76 7.92
C GLY A 41 -1.80 2.16 8.16
N PHE A 42 -1.51 1.71 9.39
CA PHE A 42 -0.27 1.02 9.71
C PHE A 42 -0.19 -0.37 9.04
N LEU A 43 -1.29 -1.12 8.99
CA LEU A 43 -1.36 -2.38 8.26
C LEU A 43 -1.09 -2.20 6.76
N VAL A 44 -1.60 -1.12 6.15
CA VAL A 44 -1.26 -0.75 4.76
C VAL A 44 0.24 -0.45 4.64
N ALA A 45 0.81 0.38 5.52
CA ALA A 45 2.23 0.71 5.48
C ALA A 45 3.13 -0.53 5.67
N LEU A 46 2.75 -1.45 6.55
CA LEU A 46 3.46 -2.71 6.76
C LEU A 46 3.36 -3.63 5.53
N ALA A 47 2.18 -3.76 4.94
CA ALA A 47 2.01 -4.54 3.72
C ALA A 47 2.85 -3.96 2.56
N LEU A 48 2.90 -2.63 2.45
CA LEU A 48 3.72 -1.92 1.48
C LEU A 48 5.22 -2.12 1.74
N LEU A 49 5.66 -2.10 3.00
CA LEU A 49 7.05 -2.37 3.36
C LEU A 49 7.48 -3.77 2.93
N VAL A 50 6.68 -4.78 3.25
CA VAL A 50 6.97 -6.18 2.88
C VAL A 50 6.99 -6.32 1.35
N ALA A 51 6.01 -5.74 0.65
CA ALA A 51 5.99 -5.73 -0.81
C ALA A 51 7.24 -5.03 -1.39
N GLY A 52 7.63 -3.89 -0.82
CA GLY A 52 8.80 -3.11 -1.21
C GLY A 52 10.11 -3.88 -1.05
N ILE A 53 10.29 -4.57 0.09
CA ILE A 53 11.44 -5.43 0.34
C ILE A 53 11.51 -6.55 -0.71
N VAL A 54 10.40 -7.26 -0.95
CA VAL A 54 10.32 -8.31 -1.99
C VAL A 54 10.68 -7.74 -3.37
N ALA A 55 10.18 -6.55 -3.71
CA ALA A 55 10.46 -5.89 -4.98
C ALA A 55 11.93 -5.51 -5.18
N ILE A 56 12.63 -5.06 -4.12
CA ILE A 56 14.06 -4.74 -4.19
C ILE A 56 14.90 -5.96 -4.56
N PHE A 57 14.52 -7.14 -4.06
CA PHE A 57 15.20 -8.39 -4.38
C PHE A 57 14.70 -9.06 -5.66
N THR A 58 13.70 -8.49 -6.34
CA THR A 58 13.15 -9.03 -7.58
C THR A 58 13.64 -8.23 -8.79
N ARG A 59 14.27 -8.91 -9.76
CA ARG A 59 14.75 -8.28 -11.00
C ARG A 59 13.56 -7.67 -11.76
N GLY A 60 13.70 -6.41 -12.17
CA GLY A 60 12.65 -5.66 -12.87
C GLY A 60 11.71 -4.85 -11.96
N LEU A 61 11.71 -5.11 -10.64
CA LEU A 61 10.81 -4.42 -9.68
C LEU A 61 11.52 -3.45 -8.73
N ARG A 62 12.85 -3.33 -8.81
CA ARG A 62 13.67 -2.59 -7.83
C ARG A 62 13.23 -1.14 -7.62
N VAL A 63 12.91 -0.43 -8.71
CA VAL A 63 12.47 0.97 -8.64
C VAL A 63 11.15 1.08 -7.88
N LEU A 64 10.18 0.21 -8.18
CA LEU A 64 8.92 0.15 -7.44
C LEU A 64 9.15 -0.20 -5.97
N GLY A 65 10.12 -1.07 -5.68
CA GLY A 65 10.52 -1.41 -4.32
C GLY A 65 11.06 -0.21 -3.53
N ILE A 66 11.91 0.60 -4.14
CA ILE A 66 12.43 1.84 -3.52
C ILE A 66 11.28 2.83 -3.25
N VAL A 67 10.41 3.05 -4.24
CA VAL A 67 9.23 3.92 -4.08
C VAL A 67 8.32 3.42 -2.95
N ALA A 68 8.11 2.11 -2.85
CA ALA A 68 7.32 1.50 -1.78
C ALA A 68 7.93 1.76 -0.40
N ILE A 69 9.24 1.58 -0.24
CA ILE A 69 9.93 1.84 1.04
C ILE A 69 9.82 3.32 1.44
N VAL A 70 9.97 4.24 0.49
CA VAL A 70 9.78 5.68 0.73
C VAL A 70 8.34 5.96 1.17
N MET A 71 7.36 5.40 0.46
CA MET A 71 5.94 5.56 0.78
C MET A 71 5.55 4.95 2.14
N THR A 72 6.19 3.87 2.58
CA THR A 72 6.00 3.29 3.93
C THR A 72 6.24 4.31 5.03
N ILE A 73 7.18 5.23 4.84
CA ILE A 73 7.48 6.30 5.80
C ILE A 73 6.52 7.48 5.59
N ILE A 74 6.30 7.88 4.34
CA ILE A 74 5.45 9.03 4.00
C ILE A 74 4.02 8.85 4.53
N VAL A 75 3.40 7.68 4.34
CA VAL A 75 2.00 7.42 4.74
C VAL A 75 1.74 7.73 6.23
N PRO A 76 2.44 7.12 7.21
CA PRO A 76 2.20 7.39 8.62
C PRO A 76 2.68 8.77 9.06
N VAL A 77 3.82 9.25 8.55
CA VAL A 77 4.37 10.56 8.93
C VAL A 77 3.45 11.68 8.45
N PHE A 78 3.06 11.66 7.17
CA PHE A 78 2.13 12.62 6.60
C PHE A 78 0.76 12.49 7.27
N GLY A 79 0.25 11.27 7.47
CA GLY A 79 -1.05 11.05 8.13
C GLY A 79 -1.13 11.62 9.55
N ARG A 80 -0.06 11.52 10.34
CA ARG A 80 0.00 12.10 11.69
C ARG A 80 0.17 13.61 11.67
N THR A 81 1.06 14.10 10.81
CA THR A 81 1.38 15.54 10.73
C THR A 81 0.29 16.35 10.03
N GLN A 82 -0.60 15.72 9.26
CA GLN A 82 -1.68 16.39 8.53
C GLN A 82 -2.49 17.34 9.42
N MET A 83 -2.73 16.96 10.69
CA MET A 83 -3.52 17.71 11.66
C MET A 83 -2.94 19.09 11.99
N LEU A 84 -1.67 19.31 11.65
CA LEU A 84 -0.92 20.53 11.93
C LEU A 84 -0.68 21.39 10.67
N ILE A 85 -1.08 20.91 9.49
CA ILE A 85 -0.76 21.54 8.21
C ILE A 85 -2.02 22.21 7.66
N LEU A 86 -1.88 23.50 7.29
CA LEU A 86 -2.94 24.32 6.68
C LEU A 86 -4.29 24.18 7.39
N THR A 87 -4.32 24.34 8.71
CA THR A 87 -5.56 24.28 9.51
C THR A 87 -6.54 25.41 9.14
N GLY A 88 -7.83 25.21 9.37
CA GLY A 88 -8.89 26.14 8.97
C GLY A 88 -9.47 25.81 7.59
N ASP A 89 -9.86 26.85 6.84
CA ASP A 89 -10.64 26.72 5.60
C ASP A 89 -9.92 25.96 4.47
N PHE A 90 -8.59 25.90 4.49
CA PHE A 90 -7.79 25.21 3.48
C PHE A 90 -7.40 23.79 3.87
N HIS A 91 -7.77 23.33 5.06
CA HIS A 91 -7.33 22.04 5.58
C HIS A 91 -7.84 20.84 4.76
N TRP A 92 -8.94 21.02 4.01
CA TRP A 92 -9.44 20.01 3.09
C TRP A 92 -8.42 19.62 2.01
N LEU A 93 -7.53 20.53 1.58
CA LEU A 93 -6.47 20.22 0.61
C LEU A 93 -5.53 19.15 1.15
N ILE A 94 -5.16 19.27 2.43
CA ILE A 94 -4.31 18.30 3.11
C ILE A 94 -5.03 16.97 3.29
N ARG A 95 -6.33 16.99 3.61
CA ARG A 95 -7.16 15.77 3.69
C ARG A 95 -7.23 15.03 2.34
N VAL A 96 -7.41 15.77 1.24
CA VAL A 96 -7.38 15.20 -0.12
C VAL A 96 -5.98 14.64 -0.44
N ALA A 97 -4.92 15.38 -0.14
CA ALA A 97 -3.55 14.90 -0.34
C ALA A 97 -3.28 13.59 0.45
N HIS A 98 -3.78 13.50 1.68
CA HIS A 98 -3.62 12.31 2.51
C HIS A 98 -4.37 11.11 1.92
N LEU A 99 -5.59 11.34 1.45
CA LEU A 99 -6.38 10.32 0.74
C LEU A 99 -5.65 9.82 -0.50
N LEU A 100 -5.11 10.72 -1.33
CA LEU A 100 -4.38 10.36 -2.54
C LEU A 100 -3.09 9.58 -2.24
N ILE A 101 -2.33 9.99 -1.21
CA ILE A 101 -1.13 9.28 -0.75
C ILE A 101 -1.50 7.88 -0.25
N GLY A 102 -2.56 7.75 0.53
CA GLY A 102 -3.07 6.46 1.01
C GLY A 102 -3.52 5.55 -0.13
N ALA A 103 -4.27 6.09 -1.10
CA ALA A 103 -4.70 5.34 -2.28
C ALA A 103 -3.51 4.90 -3.15
N ALA A 104 -2.52 5.77 -3.35
CA ALA A 104 -1.30 5.44 -4.08
C ALA A 104 -0.52 4.29 -3.40
N ALA A 105 -0.45 4.27 -2.07
CA ALA A 105 0.17 3.18 -1.33
C ALA A 105 -0.53 1.84 -1.59
N VAL A 106 -1.87 1.80 -1.56
CA VAL A 106 -2.65 0.57 -1.83
C VAL A 106 -2.45 0.09 -3.26
N ILE A 107 -2.48 1.00 -4.25
CA ILE A 107 -2.23 0.68 -5.66
C ILE A 107 -0.81 0.14 -5.85
N LEU A 108 0.17 0.69 -5.14
CA LEU A 108 1.55 0.25 -5.24
C LEU A 108 1.76 -1.18 -4.70
N ILE A 109 1.06 -1.55 -3.60
CA ILE A 109 1.01 -2.93 -3.10
C ILE A 109 0.50 -3.87 -4.21
N GLU A 110 -0.64 -3.53 -4.82
CA GLU A 110 -1.26 -4.34 -5.86
C GLU A 110 -0.33 -4.51 -7.08
N ARG A 111 0.26 -3.41 -7.57
CA ARG A 111 1.17 -3.45 -8.71
C ARG A 111 2.38 -4.33 -8.45
N ILE A 112 3.04 -4.17 -7.30
CA ILE A 112 4.23 -4.95 -6.95
C ILE A 112 3.89 -6.44 -6.82
N CYS A 113 2.86 -6.76 -6.02
CA CYS A 113 2.47 -8.14 -5.78
C CYS A 113 1.97 -8.83 -7.06
N GLY A 114 1.19 -8.12 -7.89
CA GLY A 114 0.71 -8.62 -9.17
C GLY A 114 1.86 -8.95 -10.14
N GLN A 115 2.77 -8.00 -10.35
CA GLN A 115 3.93 -8.20 -11.23
C GLN A 115 4.87 -9.31 -10.74
N TYR A 116 5.06 -9.43 -9.42
CA TYR A 116 5.85 -10.51 -8.82
C TYR A 116 5.24 -11.89 -9.13
N ILE A 117 3.92 -12.03 -8.94
CA ILE A 117 3.21 -13.29 -9.19
C ILE A 117 3.31 -13.67 -10.68
N GLU A 118 3.07 -12.71 -11.58
CA GLU A 118 3.15 -12.93 -13.03
C GLU A 118 4.56 -13.35 -13.46
N SER A 119 5.59 -12.67 -12.94
CA SER A 119 6.99 -12.99 -13.24
C SER A 119 7.37 -14.39 -12.76
N THR A 120 6.91 -14.78 -11.58
CA THR A 120 7.16 -16.13 -11.03
C THR A 120 6.50 -17.22 -11.87
N GLN A 121 5.27 -16.99 -12.34
CA GLN A 121 4.56 -17.96 -13.18
C GLN A 121 5.27 -18.19 -14.52
N LYS A 122 5.73 -17.11 -15.17
CA LYS A 122 6.47 -17.20 -16.44
C LYS A 122 7.77 -18.00 -16.31
N LEU A 123 8.48 -17.82 -15.20
CA LEU A 123 9.73 -18.56 -14.92
C LEU A 123 9.48 -20.06 -14.73
N VAL A 124 8.40 -20.44 -14.05
CA VAL A 124 8.03 -21.85 -13.85
C VAL A 124 7.64 -22.50 -15.18
N ALA A 125 6.76 -21.87 -15.96
CA ALA A 125 6.33 -22.39 -17.26
C ALA A 125 7.50 -22.55 -18.24
N GLY A 126 8.43 -21.58 -18.30
CA GLY A 126 9.62 -21.67 -19.15
C GLY A 126 10.54 -22.83 -18.76
N LYS A 127 10.65 -23.15 -17.46
CA LYS A 127 11.45 -24.27 -16.98
C LYS A 127 10.83 -25.63 -17.36
N GLU A 128 9.51 -25.76 -17.28
CA GLU A 128 8.80 -26.97 -17.70
C GLU A 128 8.98 -27.24 -19.19
N VAL A 129 8.90 -26.22 -20.05
CA VAL A 129 9.13 -26.36 -21.50
C VAL A 129 10.52 -26.91 -21.80
N ILE A 130 11.56 -26.41 -21.12
CA ILE A 130 12.96 -26.86 -21.31
C ILE A 130 13.16 -28.31 -20.83
N GLN A 131 12.39 -28.79 -19.85
CA GLN A 131 12.53 -30.15 -19.33
C GLN A 131 11.84 -31.22 -20.20
N VAL A 132 10.91 -30.81 -21.07
CA VAL A 132 10.14 -31.73 -21.93
C VAL A 132 10.65 -31.73 -23.38
N SER A 133 11.60 -30.85 -23.73
CA SER A 133 12.34 -30.82 -24.99
C SER A 133 13.64 -31.63 -24.92
#